data_AF-A0A0B7C2M6-F1
#
_entry.id   AF-A0A0B7C2M6-F1
#
_cell.length_a   1.000
_cell.length_b   1.000
_cell.length_c   1.000
_cell.angle_alpha   90.00
_cell.angle_beta   90.00
_cell.angle_gamma   90.00
#
_symmetry.space_group_name_H-M   'P 1'
#
loop_
_entity.id
_entity.type
_entity.pdbx_description
1 polymer ?
#
loop_
_entity_poly.entity_id
_entity_poly.type
_entity_poly.pdbx_seq_one_letter_code
_entity_poly.pdbx_strand_id
1 'polypeptide(L)' 'QAISIGEGCVTIGIVAHELGHVIGFHHEHKRPDRDNYVNVITGNIKPNERYNFNITEDINSLNETYDFDSI' A
#
# COMPACT_ATOMS: atom_id res chain seq x y z
N GLN A 1 -8.83 -14.80 -8.18
CA GLN A 1 -7.65 -14.85 -7.29
C GLN A 1 -8.13 -15.24 -5.89
N ALA A 2 -7.35 -15.98 -5.12
CA ALA A 2 -7.66 -16.27 -3.72
C ALA A 2 -7.03 -15.21 -2.81
N ILE A 3 -7.77 -14.76 -1.79
CA ILE A 3 -7.23 -13.96 -0.69
C ILE A 3 -6.76 -14.93 0.39
N SER A 4 -5.54 -14.72 0.90
CA SER A 4 -5.03 -15.50 2.04
C SER A 4 -5.26 -14.71 3.32
N ILE A 5 -6.11 -15.22 4.21
CA ILE A 5 -6.32 -14.65 5.55
C ILE A 5 -5.88 -15.71 6.57
N GLY A 6 -4.68 -15.54 7.10
CA GLY A 6 -4.10 -16.44 8.09
C GLY A 6 -4.56 -16.17 9.52
N GLU A 7 -4.15 -17.05 10.44
CA GLU A 7 -4.33 -16.83 11.88
C GLU A 7 -3.62 -15.54 12.31
N GLY A 8 -4.32 -14.67 13.05
CA GLY A 8 -3.84 -13.32 13.39
C GLY A 8 -4.19 -12.22 12.37
N CYS A 9 -4.64 -12.59 11.15
CA CYS A 9 -5.06 -11.63 10.12
C CYS A 9 -6.58 -11.39 10.08
N VAL A 10 -7.36 -12.08 10.93
CA VAL A 10 -8.83 -12.00 10.95
C VAL A 10 -9.29 -10.80 11.79
N THR A 11 -8.92 -9.60 11.37
CA THR A 11 -9.46 -8.35 11.92
C THR A 11 -10.21 -7.60 10.82
N ILE A 12 -11.18 -6.76 11.19
CA ILE A 12 -11.98 -6.01 10.20
C ILE A 12 -11.07 -5.17 9.29
N GLY A 13 -10.05 -4.52 9.85
CA GLY A 13 -9.12 -3.69 9.08
C GLY A 13 -8.32 -4.50 8.05
N ILE A 14 -7.73 -5.62 8.46
CA ILE A 14 -6.94 -6.47 7.55
C ILE A 14 -7.82 -7.07 6.45
N VAL A 15 -9.02 -7.56 6.80
CA VAL A 15 -9.95 -8.08 5.79
C VAL A 15 -10.36 -6.99 4.81
N ALA A 16 -10.63 -5.76 5.28
CA ALA A 16 -10.95 -4.63 4.42
C ALA A 16 -9.79 -4.24 3.49
N HIS A 17 -8.56 -4.21 4.01
CA HIS A 17 -7.34 -3.95 3.24
C HIS A 17 -7.17 -4.94 2.07
N GLU A 18 -7.28 -6.24 2.35
CA GLU A 18 -7.17 -7.28 1.32
C GLU A 18 -8.30 -7.23 0.29
N LEU A 19 -9.51 -6.85 0.71
CA LEU A 19 -10.62 -6.59 -0.22
C LEU A 19 -10.34 -5.35 -1.09
N GLY A 20 -9.68 -4.32 -0.55
CA GLY A 20 -9.21 -3.17 -1.33
C GLY A 20 -8.30 -3.58 -2.49
N HIS A 21 -7.35 -4.49 -2.24
CA HIS A 21 -6.52 -5.07 -3.30
C HIS A 21 -7.34 -5.83 -4.35
N VAL A 22 -8.39 -6.56 -3.95
CA VAL A 22 -9.26 -7.26 -4.90
C VAL A 22 -10.08 -6.30 -5.76
N ILE A 23 -10.49 -5.16 -5.22
CA ILE A 23 -11.19 -4.11 -5.99
C ILE A 23 -10.25 -3.44 -7.00
N GLY A 24 -8.94 -3.41 -6.72
CA GLY A 24 -7.91 -2.89 -7.60
C GLY A 24 -7.07 -1.76 -7.00
N PHE A 25 -7.18 -1.52 -5.69
CA PHE A 25 -6.34 -0.52 -5.01
C PHE A 25 -4.94 -1.08 -4.72
N HIS A 26 -3.95 -0.21 -4.88
CA HIS A 26 -2.57 -0.45 -4.46
C HIS A 26 -2.28 0.26 -3.13
N HIS A 27 -1.16 -0.06 -2.48
CA HIS A 27 -0.75 0.65 -1.27
C HIS A 27 -0.52 2.14 -1.53
N GLU A 28 -1.09 2.99 -0.67
CA GLU A 28 -1.03 4.44 -0.79
C GLU A 28 0.42 4.96 -0.88
N HIS A 29 1.34 4.39 -0.09
CA HIS A 29 2.77 4.77 -0.08
C HIS A 29 3.53 4.41 -1.36
N LYS A 30 2.89 3.72 -2.31
CA LYS A 30 3.43 3.39 -3.63
C LYS A 30 2.91 4.29 -4.73
N ARG A 31 2.06 5.28 -4.44
CA ARG A 31 1.59 6.25 -5.43
C ARG A 31 2.75 6.98 -6.14
N PRO A 32 2.61 7.36 -7.42
CA PRO A 32 3.60 8.15 -8.15
C PRO A 32 3.96 9.48 -7.50
N ASP A 33 3.02 10.10 -6.78
CA ASP A 33 3.20 11.40 -6.12
C ASP A 33 3.67 11.29 -4.66
N ARG A 34 3.94 10.08 -4.14
CA ARG A 34 4.17 9.85 -2.70
C ARG A 34 5.35 10.64 -2.12
N ASP A 35 6.40 10.90 -2.93
CA ASP A 35 7.59 11.64 -2.48
C ASP A 35 7.30 13.13 -2.15
N ASN A 36 6.11 13.64 -2.53
CA ASN A 36 5.64 14.97 -2.11
C ASN A 36 5.05 14.98 -0.69
N TYR A 37 4.74 13.80 -0.12
CA TYR A 37 4.00 13.65 1.14
C TYR A 37 4.81 12.91 2.20
N VAL A 38 5.57 11.89 1.81
CA VAL A 38 6.34 11.03 2.71
C VAL A 38 7.77 10.83 2.22
N ASN A 39 8.69 10.67 3.17
CA ASN A 39 10.07 10.30 2.89
C ASN A 39 10.33 8.84 3.29
N VAL A 40 10.73 8.01 2.33
CA VAL A 40 11.13 6.62 2.61
C VAL A 40 12.60 6.58 3.02
N ILE A 41 12.85 6.39 4.32
CA ILE A 41 14.19 6.27 4.89
C ILE A 41 14.78 4.89 4.58
N THR A 42 15.32 4.72 3.37
CA THR A 42 15.84 3.43 2.85
C THR A 42 16.95 2.80 3.70
N GLY A 43 17.66 3.59 4.51
CA GLY A 43 18.64 3.11 5.49
C GLY A 43 18.04 2.26 6.61
N ASN A 44 16.75 2.42 6.91
CA ASN A 44 16.04 1.66 7.95
C ASN A 44 15.32 0.42 7.38
N ILE A 45 15.33 0.22 6.07
CA ILE A 45 14.64 -0.90 5.42
C ILE A 45 15.62 -2.06 5.22
N LYS A 46 15.19 -3.27 5.60
CA LYS A 46 15.93 -4.51 5.32
C LYS A 46 16.24 -4.60 3.81
N PRO A 47 17.48 -4.89 3.40
CA PRO A 47 17.86 -4.82 1.98
C PRO A 47 16.96 -5.62 1.04
N ASN A 48 16.51 -6.79 1.46
CA ASN A 48 15.64 -7.69 0.70
C ASN A 48 14.17 -7.23 0.65
N GLU A 49 13.76 -6.25 1.46
CA GLU A 49 12.37 -5.75 1.56
C GLU A 49 12.18 -4.39 0.87
N ARG A 50 13.25 -3.80 0.31
CA ARG A 50 13.20 -2.44 -0.28
C ARG A 50 12.18 -2.31 -1.42
N TYR A 51 11.96 -3.39 -2.16
CA TYR A 51 11.00 -3.42 -3.27
C TYR A 51 9.56 -3.14 -2.81
N ASN A 52 9.21 -3.38 -1.54
CA ASN A 52 7.90 -3.06 -0.98
C ASN A 52 7.59 -1.56 -0.93
N PHE A 53 8.59 -0.71 -1.18
CA PHE A 53 8.46 0.75 -1.18
C PHE A 53 8.71 1.37 -2.57
N ASN A 54 8.82 0.54 -3.61
CA ASN A 54 8.92 1.04 -4.97
C ASN A 54 7.60 1.73 -5.37
N ILE A 55 7.73 2.86 -6.04
CA ILE A 55 6.61 3.53 -6.69
C ILE A 55 6.02 2.61 -7.76
N THR A 56 4.69 2.59 -7.86
CA THR A 56 3.96 1.88 -8.91
C THR A 56 3.47 2.92 -9.91
N GLU A 57 4.07 2.93 -11.10
CA GLU A 57 3.83 3.94 -12.14
C GLU A 57 2.42 3.90 -12.74
N ASP A 58 1.78 2.73 -12.76
CA ASP A 58 0.43 2.52 -13.32
C ASP A 58 -0.67 2.64 -12.26
N ILE A 59 -0.66 3.75 -11.52
CA ILE A 59 -1.72 4.10 -10.56
C ILE A 59 -2.40 5.38 -11.02
N ASN A 60 -3.73 5.32 -11.11
CA ASN A 60 -4.58 6.50 -11.26
C ASN A 60 -5.18 6.86 -9.89
N SER A 61 -4.81 8.02 -9.34
CA SER A 61 -5.34 8.52 -8.07
C SER A 61 -6.80 8.97 -8.15
N LEU A 62 -7.44 8.90 -9.32
CA LEU A 62 -8.84 9.29 -9.55
C LEU A 62 -9.15 10.73 -9.12
N ASN A 63 -8.14 11.60 -9.19
CA ASN A 63 -8.18 13.00 -8.72
C ASN A 63 -8.38 13.17 -7.20
N GLU A 64 -8.14 12.11 -6.41
CA GLU A 64 -8.13 12.14 -4.96
C GLU A 64 -6.75 12.53 -4.40
N THR A 65 -6.78 13.24 -3.27
CA THR A 65 -5.57 13.64 -2.55
C THR A 65 -4.89 12.44 -1.89
N TYR A 66 -3.63 12.60 -1.47
CA TYR A 66 -2.93 11.57 -0.70
C TYR A 66 -3.57 11.40 0.68
N ASP A 67 -3.87 10.15 1.07
CA ASP A 67 -4.57 9.84 2.32
C ASP A 67 -3.69 9.13 3.35
N PHE A 68 -3.36 9.80 4.45
CA PHE A 68 -2.58 9.21 5.53
C PHE A 68 -3.37 8.19 6.38
N ASP A 69 -4.71 8.24 6.33
CA ASP A 69 -5.60 7.35 7.07
C ASP A 69 -6.12 6.18 6.19
N SER A 70 -5.53 5.98 5.00
CA SER A 70 -5.82 4.83 4.12
C SER A 70 -5.69 3.51 4.87
N ILE A 71 -6.66 2.61 4.63
CA ILE A 71 -6.79 1.29 5.28
C ILE A 71 -5.67 0.29 4.90
#